data_AF-A0A450Z899-F1
#
_entry.id   AF-A0A450Z899-F1
#
_cell.length_a   1.000
_cell.length_b   1.000
_cell.length_c   1.000
_cell.angle_alpha   90.00
_cell.angle_beta   90.00
_cell.angle_gamma   90.00
#
_symmetry.space_group_name_H-M   'P 1'
#
loop_
_entity.id
_entity.type
_entity.pdbx_description
1 polymer ?
#
loop_
_entity_poly.entity_id
_entity_poly.type
_entity_poly.pdbx_seq_one_letter_code
_entity_poly.pdbx_strand_id
1 'polypeptide(L)'
;MWRHRTRIHRILAHLPIATAWTTNYDRLLERAFEDAGKVVDLKLTQENLVHTRRGRDVVLYKMHGCVSQSHEAVITKDDYKQYEKTRPLFMESLKGDLIGKTFLFLEFSFTDPNIDYILSRVRILLGKNAREHFCVMRKPQEPSDTDARLKAEYEYEMRKTELRQADLLRFGVETVWVDEFFHIELLLATLSSFVHRKAVFVSGAAHDPAPLGQARLDGLARAIGTRLIAEGYNLVSGFGQGLGEQCVIGTLRRLYGIPRGEDLERCLSSKLSGNIQH
;
A
#
# COMPACT_ATOMS: atom_id res chain seq x y z
N MET A 1 15.27 -5.74 -16.98
CA MET A 1 13.88 -5.20 -16.94
C MET A 1 12.87 -6.13 -16.25
N TRP A 2 12.72 -7.41 -16.63
CA TRP A 2 11.75 -8.33 -16.01
C TRP A 2 12.06 -8.70 -14.54
N ARG A 3 13.34 -8.90 -14.19
CA ARG A 3 13.76 -9.21 -12.81
C ARG A 3 13.42 -8.11 -11.78
N HIS A 4 13.56 -6.83 -12.16
CA HIS A 4 13.22 -5.71 -11.27
C HIS A 4 11.72 -5.59 -11.06
N ARG A 5 10.93 -5.79 -12.12
CA ARG A 5 9.47 -5.81 -12.00
C ARG A 5 9.04 -6.84 -10.95
N THR A 6 9.49 -8.09 -11.04
CA THR A 6 9.11 -9.11 -10.04
C THR A 6 9.45 -8.72 -8.60
N ARG A 7 10.55 -8.00 -8.37
CA ARG A 7 10.93 -7.53 -7.02
C ARG A 7 10.04 -6.41 -6.51
N ILE A 8 9.73 -5.42 -7.34
CA ILE A 8 8.79 -4.34 -6.99
C ILE A 8 7.43 -4.93 -6.58
N HIS A 9 6.90 -5.86 -7.37
CA HIS A 9 5.62 -6.51 -7.07
C HIS A 9 5.65 -7.22 -5.70
N ARG A 10 6.74 -7.93 -5.37
CA ARG A 10 6.92 -8.55 -4.06
C ARG A 10 6.95 -7.53 -2.93
N ILE A 11 7.66 -6.41 -3.08
CA ILE A 11 7.70 -5.35 -2.06
C ILE A 11 6.30 -4.77 -1.86
N LEU A 12 5.60 -4.44 -2.94
CA LEU A 12 4.22 -3.95 -2.89
C LEU A 12 3.27 -4.94 -2.20
N ALA A 13 3.44 -6.24 -2.46
CA ALA A 13 2.64 -7.27 -1.83
C ALA A 13 2.79 -7.32 -0.30
N HIS A 14 3.95 -6.94 0.24
CA HIS A 14 4.19 -6.89 1.69
C HIS A 14 3.81 -5.56 2.33
N LEU A 15 3.58 -4.50 1.55
CA LEU A 15 3.04 -3.26 2.09
C LEU A 15 1.56 -3.46 2.51
N PRO A 16 1.07 -2.70 3.51
CA PRO A 16 -0.34 -2.75 3.95
C PRO A 16 -1.26 -2.00 2.96
N ILE A 17 -1.22 -2.41 1.69
CA ILE A 17 -2.05 -1.88 0.60
C ILE A 17 -3.36 -2.68 0.57
N ALA A 18 -4.48 -2.00 0.83
CA ALA A 18 -5.82 -2.58 0.76
C ALA A 18 -6.52 -2.37 -0.60
N THR A 19 -6.00 -1.48 -1.44
CA THR A 19 -6.59 -1.15 -2.74
C THR A 19 -5.49 -0.89 -3.75
N ALA A 20 -5.55 -1.56 -4.89
CA ALA A 20 -4.63 -1.39 -6.01
C ALA A 20 -5.42 -1.21 -7.31
N TRP A 21 -4.94 -0.33 -8.17
CA TRP A 21 -5.49 -0.05 -9.49
C TRP A 21 -4.40 -0.26 -10.53
N THR A 22 -4.74 -0.87 -11.67
CA THR A 22 -3.81 -1.04 -12.78
C THR A 22 -4.52 -1.03 -14.14
N THR A 23 -3.81 -0.55 -15.15
CA THR A 23 -4.19 -0.65 -16.57
C THR A 23 -3.44 -1.79 -17.28
N ASN A 24 -2.58 -2.52 -16.56
CA ASN A 24 -1.82 -3.65 -17.09
C ASN A 24 -2.71 -4.89 -17.24
N TYR A 25 -2.48 -5.68 -18.30
CA TYR A 25 -3.24 -6.89 -18.60
C TYR A 25 -2.67 -8.15 -17.93
N ASP A 26 -1.37 -8.18 -17.64
CA ASP A 26 -0.68 -9.33 -17.03
C ASP A 26 -1.13 -9.60 -15.59
N ARG A 27 -0.81 -10.79 -15.05
CA ARG A 27 -1.22 -11.21 -13.70
C ARG A 27 -0.13 -11.08 -12.64
N LEU A 28 0.84 -10.18 -12.83
CA LEU A 28 2.00 -10.10 -11.93
C LEU A 28 1.65 -9.57 -10.54
N LEU A 29 0.74 -8.60 -10.44
CA LEU A 29 0.29 -8.05 -9.14
C LEU A 29 -0.54 -9.07 -8.37
N GLU A 30 -1.49 -9.72 -9.05
CA GLU A 30 -2.33 -10.80 -8.52
C GLU A 30 -1.45 -11.86 -7.86
N ARG A 31 -0.51 -12.40 -8.64
CA ARG A 31 0.40 -13.46 -8.18
C ARG A 31 1.27 -12.99 -7.03
N ALA A 32 1.79 -11.77 -7.09
CA ALA A 32 2.63 -11.27 -5.99
C ALA A 32 1.85 -11.13 -4.67
N PHE A 33 0.59 -10.68 -4.72
CA PHE A 33 -0.27 -10.65 -3.54
C PHE A 33 -0.60 -12.07 -3.04
N GLU A 34 -0.97 -12.98 -3.94
CA GLU A 34 -1.25 -14.39 -3.62
C GLU A 34 -0.03 -15.10 -3.02
N ASP A 35 1.17 -14.90 -3.60
CA ASP A 35 2.45 -15.43 -3.11
C ASP A 35 2.81 -14.89 -1.72
N ALA A 36 2.35 -13.67 -1.38
CA ALA A 36 2.49 -13.07 -0.06
C ALA A 36 1.40 -13.52 0.94
N GLY A 37 0.55 -14.48 0.56
CA GLY A 37 -0.52 -15.02 1.39
C GLY A 37 -1.77 -14.16 1.49
N LYS A 38 -1.93 -13.14 0.63
CA LYS A 38 -3.09 -12.25 0.65
C LYS A 38 -4.26 -12.80 -0.16
N VAL A 39 -5.47 -12.60 0.35
CA VAL A 39 -6.73 -12.88 -0.34
C VAL A 39 -7.07 -11.71 -1.26
N VAL A 40 -6.88 -11.90 -2.57
CA VAL A 40 -7.13 -10.88 -3.61
C VAL A 40 -8.60 -10.89 -4.06
N ASP A 41 -9.26 -9.74 -3.96
CA ASP A 41 -10.56 -9.47 -4.57
C ASP A 41 -10.36 -8.79 -5.92
N LEU A 42 -10.29 -9.60 -6.99
CA LEU A 42 -9.99 -9.15 -8.34
C LEU A 42 -11.23 -8.59 -9.04
N LYS A 43 -11.14 -7.37 -9.57
CA LYS A 43 -12.22 -6.68 -10.30
C LYS A 43 -11.82 -6.49 -11.76
N LEU A 44 -12.39 -7.30 -12.65
CA LEU A 44 -12.14 -7.26 -14.10
C LEU A 44 -13.30 -6.66 -14.87
N THR A 45 -14.53 -6.93 -14.43
CA THR A 45 -15.78 -6.52 -15.10
C THR A 45 -16.65 -5.68 -14.17
N GLN A 46 -17.69 -5.05 -14.72
CA GLN A 46 -18.62 -4.24 -13.92
C GLN A 46 -19.36 -5.07 -12.88
N GLU A 47 -19.75 -6.29 -13.26
CA GLU A 47 -20.45 -7.25 -12.41
C GLU A 47 -19.58 -7.64 -11.22
N ASN A 48 -18.26 -7.75 -11.41
CA ASN A 48 -17.33 -8.06 -10.32
C ASN A 48 -17.34 -6.99 -9.22
N LEU A 49 -17.65 -5.72 -9.55
CA LEU A 49 -17.65 -4.62 -8.58
C LEU A 49 -18.76 -4.76 -7.54
N VAL A 50 -19.87 -5.42 -7.88
CA VAL A 50 -21.01 -5.63 -6.98
C VAL A 50 -20.69 -6.67 -5.90
N HIS A 51 -19.80 -7.61 -6.22
CA HIS A 51 -19.41 -8.67 -5.29
C HIS A 51 -18.28 -8.21 -4.37
N THR A 52 -18.24 -8.71 -3.15
CA THR A 52 -17.10 -8.52 -2.24
C THR A 52 -16.59 -9.88 -1.82
N ARG A 53 -15.31 -10.16 -2.07
CA ARG A 53 -14.69 -11.41 -1.62
C ARG A 53 -14.55 -11.39 -0.10
N ARG A 54 -15.13 -12.39 0.57
CA ARG A 54 -15.04 -12.53 2.04
C ARG A 54 -13.58 -12.72 2.45
N GLY A 55 -13.16 -12.03 3.50
CA GLY A 55 -11.79 -12.11 4.03
C GLY A 55 -10.73 -11.51 3.10
N ARG A 56 -11.11 -10.63 2.16
CA ARG A 56 -10.16 -9.96 1.27
C ARG A 56 -9.16 -9.10 2.05
N ASP A 57 -7.90 -9.21 1.68
CA ASP A 57 -6.82 -8.34 2.15
C ASP A 57 -6.61 -7.15 1.21
N VAL A 58 -6.83 -7.37 -0.10
CA VAL A 58 -6.62 -6.36 -1.14
C VAL A 58 -7.70 -6.45 -2.21
N VAL A 59 -8.22 -5.30 -2.63
CA VAL A 59 -9.04 -5.19 -3.85
C VAL A 59 -8.13 -4.74 -4.99
N LEU A 60 -8.07 -5.52 -6.07
CA LEU A 60 -7.29 -5.19 -7.26
C LEU A 60 -8.22 -4.90 -8.43
N TYR A 61 -8.24 -3.66 -8.88
CA TYR A 61 -9.00 -3.20 -10.04
C TYR A 61 -8.13 -3.20 -11.28
N LYS A 62 -8.59 -3.89 -12.33
CA LYS A 62 -7.93 -3.90 -13.64
C LYS A 62 -8.79 -3.17 -14.65
N MET A 63 -8.51 -1.89 -14.83
CA MET A 63 -9.38 -0.97 -15.57
C MET A 63 -9.55 -1.37 -17.03
N HIS A 64 -8.50 -1.90 -17.64
CA HIS A 64 -8.50 -2.28 -19.05
C HIS A 64 -8.69 -3.78 -19.28
N GLY A 65 -9.10 -4.52 -18.26
CA GLY A 65 -9.27 -5.96 -18.33
C GLY A 65 -7.99 -6.74 -18.02
N CYS A 66 -7.97 -8.00 -18.43
CA CYS A 66 -6.92 -8.95 -18.06
C CYS A 66 -6.62 -9.91 -19.22
N VAL A 67 -5.39 -10.40 -19.28
CA VAL A 67 -4.98 -11.43 -20.26
C VAL A 67 -5.82 -12.71 -20.18
N SER A 68 -6.45 -13.00 -19.03
CA SER A 68 -7.38 -14.13 -18.89
C SER A 68 -8.73 -13.93 -19.57
N GLN A 69 -9.09 -12.69 -19.92
CA GLN A 69 -10.35 -12.31 -20.57
C GLN A 69 -10.07 -11.28 -21.66
N SER A 70 -9.33 -11.70 -22.70
CA SER A 70 -8.86 -10.81 -23.77
C SER A 70 -9.99 -10.14 -24.56
N HIS A 71 -11.17 -10.76 -24.66
CA HIS A 71 -12.32 -10.24 -25.39
C HIS A 71 -12.97 -8.99 -24.74
N GLU A 72 -12.66 -8.71 -23.47
CA GLU A 72 -13.16 -7.52 -22.76
C GLU A 72 -12.06 -6.46 -22.55
N ALA A 73 -10.90 -6.64 -23.18
CA ALA A 73 -9.76 -5.76 -23.01
C ALA A 73 -9.99 -4.39 -23.68
N VAL A 74 -9.57 -3.31 -23.01
CA VAL A 74 -9.69 -1.93 -23.51
C VAL A 74 -8.37 -1.52 -24.16
N ILE A 75 -8.29 -1.60 -25.49
CA ILE A 75 -7.03 -1.42 -26.21
C ILE A 75 -7.17 -0.41 -27.35
N THR A 76 -8.29 -0.44 -28.07
CA THR A 76 -8.49 0.38 -29.27
C THR A 76 -8.95 1.78 -28.90
N LYS A 77 -8.76 2.74 -29.82
CA LYS A 77 -9.25 4.12 -29.64
C LYS A 77 -10.76 4.17 -29.39
N ASP A 78 -11.51 3.27 -30.00
CA ASP A 78 -12.97 3.22 -29.80
C ASP A 78 -13.32 2.67 -28.42
N ASP A 79 -12.56 1.71 -27.88
CA ASP A 79 -12.74 1.24 -26.50
C ASP A 79 -12.53 2.39 -25.50
N TYR A 80 -11.47 3.20 -25.67
CA TYR A 80 -11.23 4.37 -24.82
C TYR A 80 -12.38 5.38 -24.92
N LYS A 81 -12.88 5.68 -26.12
CA LYS A 81 -14.01 6.61 -26.30
C LYS A 81 -15.30 6.09 -25.68
N GLN A 82 -15.52 4.78 -25.72
CA GLN A 82 -16.71 4.14 -25.18
C GLN A 82 -16.57 3.80 -23.69
N TYR A 83 -15.39 3.98 -23.08
CA TYR A 83 -15.08 3.54 -21.72
C TYR A 83 -16.06 4.09 -20.67
N GLU A 84 -16.44 5.36 -20.77
CA GLU A 84 -17.41 5.97 -19.85
C GLU A 84 -18.78 5.29 -19.93
N LYS A 85 -19.14 4.72 -21.09
CA LYS A 85 -20.40 3.99 -21.30
C LYS A 85 -20.30 2.50 -20.95
N THR A 86 -19.19 1.87 -21.30
CA THR A 86 -18.99 0.41 -21.11
C THR A 86 -18.50 0.06 -19.72
N ARG A 87 -17.74 0.96 -19.07
CA ARG A 87 -17.15 0.76 -17.74
C ARG A 87 -17.43 1.93 -16.76
N PRO A 88 -18.64 2.54 -16.69
CA PRO A 88 -18.94 3.67 -15.79
C PRO A 88 -18.63 3.40 -14.31
N LEU A 89 -18.90 2.20 -13.81
CA LEU A 89 -18.66 1.87 -12.40
C LEU A 89 -17.17 1.84 -12.03
N PHE A 90 -16.26 1.52 -12.96
CA PHE A 90 -14.82 1.66 -12.72
C PHE A 90 -14.43 3.14 -12.60
N MET A 91 -15.01 4.01 -13.44
CA MET A 91 -14.77 5.45 -13.40
C MET A 91 -15.17 6.05 -12.05
N GLU A 92 -16.41 5.76 -11.61
CA GLU A 92 -16.91 6.28 -10.33
C GLU A 92 -16.18 5.67 -9.13
N SER A 93 -15.80 4.39 -9.20
CA SER A 93 -15.02 3.75 -8.12
C SER A 93 -13.63 4.35 -7.98
N LEU A 94 -12.92 4.57 -9.11
CA LEU A 94 -11.60 5.19 -9.08
C LEU A 94 -11.69 6.65 -8.61
N LYS A 95 -12.69 7.40 -9.08
CA LYS A 95 -12.95 8.76 -8.62
C LYS A 95 -13.18 8.82 -7.11
N GLY A 96 -14.02 7.93 -6.58
CA GLY A 96 -14.25 7.82 -5.13
C GLY A 96 -12.96 7.50 -4.37
N ASP A 97 -12.15 6.58 -4.89
CA ASP A 97 -10.86 6.24 -4.30
C ASP A 97 -9.86 7.40 -4.34
N LEU A 98 -9.75 8.15 -5.45
CA LEU A 98 -8.88 9.33 -5.54
C LEU A 98 -9.28 10.43 -4.56
N ILE A 99 -10.59 10.58 -4.30
CA ILE A 99 -11.08 11.53 -3.29
C ILE A 99 -10.73 11.04 -1.87
N GLY A 100 -10.96 9.75 -1.59
CA GLY A 100 -10.88 9.19 -0.24
C GLY A 100 -9.49 8.71 0.20
N LYS A 101 -8.58 8.40 -0.74
CA LYS A 101 -7.32 7.71 -0.49
C LYS A 101 -6.16 8.44 -1.15
N THR A 102 -4.96 8.30 -0.57
CA THR A 102 -3.73 8.80 -1.18
C THR A 102 -3.18 7.76 -2.15
N PHE A 103 -2.98 8.16 -3.41
CA PHE A 103 -2.44 7.29 -4.46
C PHE A 103 -0.91 7.41 -4.56
N LEU A 104 -0.26 6.28 -4.84
CA LEU A 104 1.11 6.21 -5.29
C LEU A 104 1.14 5.61 -6.70
N PHE A 105 1.39 6.45 -7.69
CA PHE A 105 1.53 6.04 -9.09
C PHE A 105 2.96 5.57 -9.37
N LEU A 106 3.11 4.36 -9.88
CA LEU A 106 4.40 3.75 -10.22
C LEU A 106 4.46 3.41 -11.70
N GLU A 107 5.57 3.77 -12.35
CA GLU A 107 5.81 3.50 -13.78
C GLU A 107 4.67 3.99 -14.69
N PHE A 108 3.96 5.04 -14.28
CA PHE A 108 2.78 5.52 -14.97
C PHE A 108 3.10 6.70 -15.89
N SER A 109 2.75 6.58 -17.17
CA SER A 109 3.04 7.59 -18.18
C SER A 109 2.05 8.76 -18.20
N PHE A 110 0.91 8.63 -17.53
CA PHE A 110 -0.26 9.54 -17.62
C PHE A 110 -0.71 9.84 -19.04
N THR A 111 -0.41 8.94 -19.98
CA THR A 111 -0.93 9.02 -21.37
C THR A 111 -2.27 8.31 -21.52
N ASP A 112 -2.81 7.78 -20.42
CA ASP A 112 -4.09 7.11 -20.39
C ASP A 112 -5.22 8.16 -20.34
N PRO A 113 -6.05 8.24 -21.39
CA PRO A 113 -7.08 9.28 -21.46
C PRO A 113 -8.19 9.09 -20.41
N ASN A 114 -8.43 7.86 -19.93
CA ASN A 114 -9.43 7.62 -18.91
C ASN A 114 -8.95 8.14 -17.54
N ILE A 115 -7.69 7.86 -17.20
CA ILE A 115 -7.09 8.33 -15.94
C ILE A 115 -6.95 9.87 -15.95
N ASP A 116 -6.45 10.44 -17.05
CA ASP A 116 -6.33 11.90 -17.22
C ASP A 116 -7.68 12.60 -17.05
N TYR A 117 -8.73 12.06 -17.70
CA TYR A 117 -10.08 12.55 -17.53
C TYR A 117 -10.54 12.49 -16.06
N ILE A 118 -10.38 11.37 -15.36
CA ILE A 118 -10.82 11.27 -13.95
C ILE A 118 -10.07 12.25 -13.06
N LEU A 119 -8.74 12.34 -13.19
CA LEU A 119 -7.91 13.25 -12.39
C LEU A 119 -8.33 14.71 -12.59
N SER A 120 -8.57 15.12 -13.84
CA SER A 120 -9.06 16.45 -14.16
C SER A 120 -10.42 16.74 -13.49
N ARG A 121 -11.34 15.77 -13.49
CA ARG A 121 -12.68 15.92 -12.90
C ARG A 121 -12.63 15.98 -11.37
N VAL A 122 -11.82 15.13 -10.73
CA VAL A 122 -11.61 15.17 -9.28
C VAL A 122 -11.06 16.54 -8.85
N ARG A 123 -10.08 17.06 -9.59
CA ARG A 123 -9.48 18.37 -9.29
C ARG A 123 -10.48 19.52 -9.43
N ILE A 124 -11.29 19.53 -10.49
CA ILE A 124 -12.32 20.55 -10.71
C ILE A 124 -13.33 20.56 -9.55
N LEU A 125 -13.74 19.38 -9.08
CA LEU A 125 -14.73 19.26 -8.02
C LEU A 125 -14.20 19.67 -6.64
N LEU A 126 -12.93 19.36 -6.33
CA LEU A 126 -12.37 19.59 -4.99
C LEU A 126 -11.55 20.88 -4.87
N GLY A 127 -11.09 21.46 -5.98
CA GLY A 127 -10.27 22.67 -6.00
C GLY A 127 -9.02 22.53 -5.12
N LYS A 128 -8.85 23.45 -4.16
CA LYS A 128 -7.73 23.46 -3.20
C LYS A 128 -7.82 22.38 -2.12
N ASN A 129 -8.98 21.76 -1.94
CA ASN A 129 -9.19 20.69 -0.96
C ASN A 129 -8.90 19.30 -1.54
N ALA A 130 -8.39 19.24 -2.79
CA ALA A 130 -7.95 18.00 -3.39
C ALA A 130 -6.85 17.36 -2.54
N ARG A 131 -6.98 16.06 -2.28
CA ARG A 131 -5.97 15.27 -1.59
C ARG A 131 -4.71 15.20 -2.44
N GLU A 132 -3.56 15.22 -1.77
CA GLU A 132 -2.27 15.02 -2.43
C GLU A 132 -2.02 13.55 -2.74
N HIS A 133 -1.46 13.30 -3.91
CA HIS A 133 -1.04 12.00 -4.42
C HIS A 133 0.41 12.08 -4.85
N PHE A 134 1.06 10.93 -5.04
CA PHE A 134 2.47 10.87 -5.42
C PHE A 134 2.66 10.05 -6.68
N CYS A 135 3.59 10.45 -7.54
CA CYS A 135 4.04 9.64 -8.66
C CYS A 135 5.56 9.49 -8.63
N VAL A 136 6.06 8.27 -8.78
CA VAL A 136 7.49 8.02 -8.96
C VAL A 136 7.81 7.88 -10.44
N MET A 137 8.66 8.77 -10.96
CA MET A 137 9.04 8.81 -12.37
C MET A 137 10.57 8.81 -12.53
N ARG A 138 11.06 8.15 -13.58
CA ARG A 138 12.48 8.19 -13.93
C ARG A 138 12.80 9.45 -14.72
N LYS A 139 13.90 10.12 -14.40
CA LYS A 139 14.41 11.24 -15.19
C LYS A 139 14.85 10.76 -16.59
N PRO A 140 14.60 11.57 -17.64
CA PRO A 140 15.28 11.38 -18.92
C PRO A 140 16.79 11.28 -18.70
N GLN A 141 17.43 10.37 -19.43
CA GLN A 141 18.87 10.16 -19.30
C GLN A 141 19.61 11.06 -20.26
N GLU A 142 20.61 11.78 -19.74
CA GLU A 142 21.51 12.54 -20.58
C GLU A 142 22.29 11.59 -21.50
N PRO A 143 22.33 11.86 -22.81
CA PRO A 143 23.06 11.01 -23.74
C PRO A 143 24.55 11.06 -23.41
N SER A 144 25.21 9.90 -23.40
CA SER A 144 26.66 9.81 -23.21
C SER A 144 27.44 10.35 -24.41
N ASP A 145 26.81 10.41 -25.58
CA ASP A 145 27.41 10.88 -26.83
C ASP A 145 27.16 12.38 -27.04
N THR A 146 28.12 13.05 -27.67
CA THR A 146 28.05 14.45 -28.07
C THR A 146 27.19 14.70 -29.32
N ASP A 147 26.65 13.67 -29.96
CA ASP A 147 25.74 13.76 -31.11
C ASP A 147 24.62 14.80 -30.88
N ALA A 148 24.54 15.78 -31.78
CA ALA A 148 23.61 16.90 -31.68
C ALA A 148 22.13 16.46 -31.72
N ARG A 149 21.81 15.38 -32.45
CA ARG A 149 20.46 14.81 -32.49
C ARG A 149 20.09 14.19 -31.15
N LEU A 150 21.00 13.43 -30.53
CA LEU A 150 20.75 12.82 -29.21
C LEU A 150 20.56 13.89 -28.13
N LYS A 151 21.33 14.98 -28.19
CA LYS A 151 21.12 16.14 -27.31
C LYS A 151 19.75 16.78 -27.53
N ALA A 152 19.34 16.99 -28.78
CA ALA A 152 18.03 17.57 -29.09
C ALA A 152 16.87 16.67 -28.65
N GLU A 153 16.99 15.34 -28.79
CA GLU A 153 16.01 14.37 -28.30
C GLU A 153 15.90 14.40 -26.76
N TYR A 154 17.04 14.49 -26.07
CA TYR A 154 17.08 14.64 -24.61
C TYR A 154 16.43 15.95 -24.15
N GLU A 155 16.75 17.08 -24.77
CA GLU A 155 16.13 18.38 -24.47
C GLU A 155 14.61 18.35 -24.70
N TYR A 156 14.17 17.70 -25.78
CA TYR A 156 12.74 17.51 -26.06
C TYR A 156 12.04 16.67 -24.97
N GLU A 157 12.61 15.53 -24.58
CA GLU A 157 12.02 14.68 -23.54
C GLU A 157 12.08 15.34 -22.16
N MET A 158 13.14 16.10 -21.85
CA MET A 158 13.20 16.94 -20.64
C MET A 158 12.06 17.95 -20.62
N ARG A 159 11.85 18.70 -21.72
CA ARG A 159 10.79 19.70 -21.78
C ARG A 159 9.40 19.09 -21.65
N LYS A 160 9.17 17.97 -22.32
CA LYS A 160 7.92 17.21 -22.22
C LYS A 160 7.68 16.69 -20.80
N THR A 161 8.74 16.30 -20.10
CA THR A 161 8.70 15.84 -18.72
C THR A 161 8.35 16.96 -17.75
N GLU A 162 8.91 18.17 -17.94
CA GLU A 162 8.54 19.38 -17.18
C GLU A 162 7.06 19.74 -17.34
N LEU A 163 6.56 19.73 -18.58
CA LEU A 163 5.15 20.00 -18.88
C LEU A 163 4.23 18.99 -18.19
N ARG A 164 4.59 17.69 -18.25
CA ARG A 164 3.88 16.63 -17.53
C ARG A 164 3.89 16.84 -16.03
N GLN A 165 5.02 17.20 -15.44
CA GLN A 165 5.10 17.50 -14.00
C GLN A 165 4.16 18.65 -13.62
N ALA A 166 4.10 19.70 -14.44
CA ALA A 166 3.21 20.82 -14.20
C ALA A 166 1.73 20.40 -14.26
N ASP A 167 1.35 19.53 -15.20
CA ASP A 167 -0.02 19.00 -15.30
C ASP A 167 -0.36 18.06 -14.13
N LEU A 168 0.57 17.21 -13.71
CA LEU A 168 0.40 16.36 -12.53
C LEU A 168 0.20 17.19 -11.26
N LEU A 169 1.02 18.22 -11.06
CA LEU A 169 0.88 19.12 -9.93
C LEU A 169 -0.46 19.85 -9.94
N ARG A 170 -0.95 20.23 -11.13
CA ARG A 170 -2.30 20.80 -11.29
C ARG A 170 -3.37 19.81 -10.86
N PHE A 171 -3.18 18.51 -11.06
CA PHE A 171 -4.10 17.47 -10.57
C PHE A 171 -3.88 17.08 -9.09
N GLY A 172 -2.91 17.68 -8.40
CA GLY A 172 -2.58 17.33 -7.01
C GLY A 172 -1.72 16.08 -6.88
N VAL A 173 -1.02 15.71 -7.95
CA VAL A 173 -0.05 14.61 -7.98
C VAL A 173 1.37 15.19 -7.93
N GLU A 174 2.07 14.99 -6.84
CA GLU A 174 3.47 15.37 -6.68
C GLU A 174 4.39 14.32 -7.32
N THR A 175 5.34 14.77 -8.16
CA THR A 175 6.29 13.88 -8.82
C THR A 175 7.58 13.74 -8.03
N VAL A 176 7.91 12.50 -7.67
CA VAL A 176 9.18 12.08 -7.09
C VAL A 176 10.07 11.53 -8.19
N TRP A 177 11.18 12.21 -8.44
CA TRP A 177 12.13 11.83 -9.48
C TRP A 177 13.15 10.81 -9.00
N VAL A 178 13.42 9.80 -9.82
CA VAL A 178 14.54 8.88 -9.65
C VAL A 178 15.44 8.90 -10.87
N ASP A 179 16.74 8.75 -10.67
CA ASP A 179 17.68 8.71 -11.79
C ASP A 179 17.63 7.35 -12.52
N GLU A 180 17.49 6.26 -11.76
CA GLU A 180 17.51 4.89 -12.29
C GLU A 180 16.33 4.05 -11.83
N PHE A 181 15.95 3.04 -12.63
CA PHE A 181 14.81 2.17 -12.30
C PHE A 181 14.98 1.43 -10.98
N PHE A 182 16.21 1.03 -10.62
CA PHE A 182 16.45 0.33 -9.35
C PHE A 182 16.26 1.23 -8.12
N HIS A 183 16.31 2.56 -8.28
CA HIS A 183 16.01 3.48 -7.18
C HIS A 183 14.52 3.39 -6.76
N ILE A 184 13.61 3.00 -7.67
CA ILE A 184 12.21 2.71 -7.31
C ILE A 184 12.15 1.52 -6.34
N GLU A 185 12.90 0.45 -6.63
CA GLU A 185 13.00 -0.73 -5.76
C GLU A 185 13.54 -0.33 -4.38
N LEU A 186 14.60 0.50 -4.32
CA LEU A 186 15.19 0.98 -3.08
C LEU A 186 14.24 1.89 -2.28
N LEU A 187 13.54 2.80 -2.96
CA LEU A 187 12.55 3.68 -2.34
C LEU A 187 11.42 2.87 -1.71
N LEU A 188 10.86 1.91 -2.45
CA LEU A 188 9.79 1.05 -1.96
C LEU A 188 10.25 0.13 -0.83
N ALA A 189 11.48 -0.39 -0.90
CA ALA A 189 12.07 -1.17 0.19
C ALA A 189 12.26 -0.33 1.46
N THR A 190 12.69 0.93 1.30
CA THR A 190 12.84 1.88 2.40
C THR A 190 11.49 2.24 3.01
N LEU A 191 10.47 2.49 2.18
CA LEU A 191 9.10 2.72 2.61
C LEU A 191 8.55 1.51 3.36
N SER A 192 8.75 0.30 2.82
CA SER A 192 8.36 -0.94 3.48
C SER A 192 9.05 -1.09 4.83
N SER A 193 10.35 -0.84 4.91
CA SER A 193 11.08 -0.83 6.18
C SER A 193 10.47 0.20 7.14
N PHE A 194 10.19 1.42 6.69
CA PHE A 194 9.60 2.47 7.54
C PHE A 194 8.23 2.08 8.10
N VAL A 195 7.37 1.49 7.27
CA VAL A 195 6.04 1.01 7.67
C VAL A 195 6.15 -0.13 8.69
N HIS A 196 7.05 -1.08 8.46
CA HIS A 196 7.23 -2.24 9.34
C HIS A 196 8.08 -1.95 10.59
N ARG A 197 8.93 -0.91 10.58
CA ARG A 197 9.76 -0.50 11.74
C ARG A 197 8.93 -0.14 12.97
N LYS A 198 7.66 0.24 12.78
CA LYS A 198 6.75 0.43 13.90
C LYS A 198 6.41 -0.89 14.59
N ALA A 199 6.54 -2.05 13.93
CA ALA A 199 6.34 -3.35 14.55
C ALA A 199 7.62 -3.83 15.25
N VAL A 200 7.57 -3.91 16.59
CA VAL A 200 8.63 -4.45 17.43
C VAL A 200 8.27 -5.88 17.82
N PHE A 201 9.07 -6.83 17.37
CA PHE A 201 8.94 -8.23 17.78
C PHE A 201 9.66 -8.45 19.11
N VAL A 202 8.91 -8.84 20.15
CA VAL A 202 9.48 -9.24 21.44
C VAL A 202 9.43 -10.76 21.56
N SER A 203 10.62 -11.34 21.68
CA SER A 203 10.85 -12.75 21.97
C SER A 203 11.78 -12.87 23.16
N GLY A 204 11.48 -13.82 24.04
CA GLY A 204 12.29 -14.11 25.20
C GLY A 204 11.60 -15.13 26.09
N ALA A 205 12.39 -16.07 26.60
CA ALA A 205 12.00 -16.99 27.65
C ALA A 205 13.08 -16.91 28.73
N ALA A 206 12.67 -16.75 29.98
CA ALA A 206 13.58 -16.70 31.12
C ALA A 206 13.16 -17.79 32.10
N HIS A 207 13.92 -18.88 32.16
CA HIS A 207 13.68 -19.99 33.09
C HIS A 207 14.25 -19.68 34.48
N ASP A 208 15.39 -18.99 34.54
CA ASP A 208 15.97 -18.45 35.76
C ASP A 208 16.01 -16.90 35.67
N PRO A 209 15.24 -16.18 36.51
CA PRO A 209 15.19 -14.73 36.51
C PRO A 209 16.33 -14.07 37.32
N ALA A 210 17.28 -14.84 37.86
CA ALA A 210 18.42 -14.29 38.59
C ALA A 210 19.35 -13.45 37.69
N PRO A 211 19.96 -12.36 38.21
CA PRO A 211 19.87 -11.85 39.58
C PRO A 211 18.70 -10.88 39.81
N LEU A 212 17.88 -10.59 38.78
CA LEU A 212 16.83 -9.58 38.83
C LEU A 212 15.61 -10.02 39.66
N GLY A 213 15.29 -11.32 39.67
CA GLY A 213 14.08 -11.88 40.24
C GLY A 213 12.85 -11.68 39.34
N GLN A 214 11.92 -12.63 39.40
CA GLN A 214 10.79 -12.72 38.46
C GLN A 214 9.95 -11.43 38.42
N ALA A 215 9.61 -10.88 39.59
CA ALA A 215 8.75 -9.69 39.68
C ALA A 215 9.35 -8.46 38.98
N ARG A 216 10.68 -8.26 39.08
CA ARG A 216 11.34 -7.12 38.40
C ARG A 216 11.44 -7.35 36.91
N LEU A 217 11.69 -8.58 36.49
CA LEU A 217 11.74 -8.97 35.08
C LEU A 217 10.37 -8.79 34.41
N ASP A 218 9.30 -9.25 35.05
CA ASP A 218 7.92 -9.07 34.58
C ASP A 218 7.50 -7.59 34.56
N GLY A 219 7.95 -6.83 35.56
CA GLY A 219 7.72 -5.38 35.63
C GLY A 219 8.41 -4.64 34.48
N LEU A 220 9.64 -5.02 34.15
CA LEU A 220 10.38 -4.48 33.02
C LEU A 220 9.69 -4.82 31.69
N ALA A 221 9.33 -6.09 31.48
CA ALA A 221 8.62 -6.53 30.27
C ALA A 221 7.28 -5.78 30.09
N ARG A 222 6.49 -5.64 31.15
CA ARG A 222 5.27 -4.81 31.14
C ARG A 222 5.55 -3.35 30.80
N ALA A 223 6.61 -2.77 31.35
CA ALA A 223 6.99 -1.39 31.05
C ALA A 223 7.41 -1.20 29.58
N ILE A 224 8.14 -2.17 29.02
CA ILE A 224 8.52 -2.21 27.60
C ILE A 224 7.26 -2.20 26.73
N GLY A 225 6.33 -3.14 26.94
CA GLY A 225 5.07 -3.19 26.18
C GLY A 225 4.25 -1.90 26.28
N THR A 226 4.14 -1.34 27.49
CA THR A 226 3.45 -0.06 27.73
C THR A 226 4.10 1.09 26.95
N ARG A 227 5.43 1.17 26.96
CA ARG A 227 6.19 2.25 26.34
C ARG A 227 6.15 2.18 24.81
N LEU A 228 6.25 0.97 24.25
CA LEU A 228 6.15 0.75 22.81
C LEU A 228 4.84 1.34 22.24
N ILE A 229 3.69 1.02 22.85
CA ILE A 229 2.41 1.60 22.43
C ILE A 229 2.36 3.11 22.66
N ALA A 230 2.89 3.60 23.79
CA ALA A 230 2.90 5.03 24.08
C ALA A 230 3.70 5.85 23.06
N GLU A 231 4.72 5.26 22.44
CA GLU A 231 5.54 5.88 21.38
C GLU A 231 5.03 5.57 19.96
N GLY A 232 3.90 4.88 19.82
CA GLY A 232 3.26 4.61 18.53
C GLY A 232 3.85 3.42 17.76
N TYR A 233 4.54 2.51 18.46
CA TYR A 233 4.95 1.21 17.94
C TYR A 233 3.86 0.16 18.16
N ASN A 234 3.84 -0.85 17.29
CA ASN A 234 3.05 -2.07 17.41
C ASN A 234 3.90 -3.16 18.06
N LEU A 235 3.34 -3.90 19.02
CA LEU A 235 3.98 -5.07 19.60
C LEU A 235 3.59 -6.32 18.80
N VAL A 236 4.58 -7.13 18.41
CA VAL A 236 4.39 -8.50 17.94
C VAL A 236 5.09 -9.42 18.93
N SER A 237 4.44 -10.48 19.39
CA SER A 237 5.07 -11.43 20.31
C SER A 237 4.77 -12.85 19.88
N GLY A 238 5.80 -13.68 19.81
CA GLY A 238 5.63 -15.13 19.87
C GLY A 238 5.36 -15.47 21.32
N PHE A 239 4.25 -16.14 21.61
CA PHE A 239 3.78 -16.52 22.95
C PHE A 239 4.75 -17.46 23.71
N GLY A 240 6.01 -17.08 23.88
CA GLY A 240 6.96 -17.73 24.76
C GLY A 240 6.61 -17.43 26.21
N GLN A 241 6.71 -18.44 27.07
CA GLN A 241 6.39 -18.31 28.50
C GLN A 241 7.20 -17.17 29.15
N GLY A 242 6.51 -16.29 29.88
CA GLY A 242 7.09 -15.21 30.67
C GLY A 242 7.11 -13.86 29.96
N LEU A 243 8.19 -13.54 29.23
CA LEU A 243 8.48 -12.16 28.80
C LEU A 243 7.50 -11.63 27.74
N GLY A 244 7.13 -12.45 26.76
CA GLY A 244 6.20 -12.06 25.70
C GLY A 244 4.82 -11.73 26.24
N GLU A 245 4.31 -12.58 27.14
CA GLU A 245 3.04 -12.39 27.84
C GLU A 245 3.00 -11.08 28.62
N GLN A 246 4.05 -10.79 29.39
CA GLN A 246 4.13 -9.56 30.18
C GLN A 246 4.18 -8.30 29.31
N CYS A 247 4.86 -8.34 28.15
CA CYS A 247 4.81 -7.25 27.17
C CYS A 247 3.39 -7.05 26.59
N VAL A 248 2.66 -8.13 26.30
CA VAL A 248 1.26 -8.05 25.83
C VAL A 248 0.36 -7.44 26.92
N ILE A 249 0.53 -7.84 28.19
CA ILE A 249 -0.21 -7.24 29.31
C ILE A 249 0.04 -5.73 29.40
N GLY A 250 1.31 -5.28 29.29
CA GLY A 250 1.65 -3.86 29.28
C GLY A 250 1.00 -3.09 28.13
N THR A 251 0.99 -3.70 26.94
CA THR A 251 0.34 -3.16 25.73
C THR A 251 -1.16 -2.97 25.95
N LEU A 252 -1.85 -4.01 26.43
CA LEU A 252 -3.29 -3.98 26.68
C LEU A 252 -3.64 -2.93 27.74
N ARG A 253 -2.85 -2.82 28.82
CA ARG A 253 -3.05 -1.76 29.83
C ARG A 253 -2.97 -0.37 29.24
N ARG A 254 -2.02 -0.11 28.34
CA ARG A 254 -1.88 1.21 27.69
C ARG A 254 -3.04 1.53 26.75
N LEU A 255 -3.49 0.53 25.98
CA LEU A 255 -4.59 0.66 25.01
C LEU A 255 -5.94 0.86 25.69
N TYR A 256 -6.21 0.10 26.74
CA TYR A 256 -7.50 0.09 27.44
C TYR A 256 -7.53 0.95 28.71
N GLY A 257 -6.42 1.62 29.05
CA GLY A 257 -6.35 2.48 30.24
C GLY A 257 -6.44 1.74 31.57
N ILE A 258 -6.15 0.43 31.60
CA ILE A 258 -6.30 -0.42 32.79
C ILE A 258 -5.25 -0.01 33.85
N PRO A 259 -5.64 0.35 35.10
CA PRO A 259 -4.73 0.76 36.16
C PRO A 259 -3.68 -0.29 36.55
N ARG A 260 -2.58 0.16 37.17
CA ARG A 260 -1.56 -0.73 37.77
C ARG A 260 -2.18 -1.51 38.93
N GLY A 261 -2.26 -2.83 38.79
CA GLY A 261 -2.67 -3.75 39.87
C GLY A 261 -3.93 -4.57 39.57
N GLU A 262 -4.63 -4.29 38.48
CA GLU A 262 -5.80 -5.08 38.06
C GLU A 262 -5.40 -6.24 37.14
N ASP A 263 -6.05 -7.39 37.37
CA ASP A 263 -5.89 -8.63 36.59
C ASP A 263 -6.63 -8.55 35.26
N LEU A 264 -5.90 -8.83 34.19
CA LEU A 264 -6.40 -8.72 32.82
C LEU A 264 -7.44 -9.80 32.48
N GLU A 265 -7.42 -10.95 33.17
CA GLU A 265 -8.46 -11.99 33.07
C GLU A 265 -9.84 -11.46 33.46
N ARG A 266 -9.92 -10.54 34.43
CA ARG A 266 -11.18 -9.88 34.81
C ARG A 266 -11.67 -8.92 33.73
N CYS A 267 -10.78 -8.25 32.99
CA CYS A 267 -11.15 -7.34 31.89
C CYS A 267 -11.57 -8.08 30.60
N LEU A 268 -10.88 -9.18 30.23
CA LEU A 268 -11.23 -9.99 29.06
C LEU A 268 -12.57 -10.75 29.21
N SER A 269 -13.00 -10.98 30.46
CA SER A 269 -14.26 -11.69 30.76
C SER A 269 -15.55 -10.96 30.37
N SER A 270 -15.49 -9.71 29.89
CA SER A 270 -16.70 -8.89 29.66
C SER A 270 -17.21 -8.80 28.21
N LYS A 271 -16.51 -9.34 27.19
CA LYS A 271 -17.03 -9.40 25.81
C LYS A 271 -16.50 -10.60 25.00
N LEU A 272 -16.88 -11.81 25.38
CA LEU A 272 -16.92 -12.97 24.48
C LEU A 272 -18.12 -13.85 24.86
N SER A 273 -19.33 -13.32 24.70
CA SER A 273 -20.54 -14.12 24.57
C SER A 273 -20.90 -14.22 23.08
N GLY A 274 -20.74 -15.41 22.51
CA GLY A 274 -21.01 -15.65 21.09
C GLY A 274 -20.64 -17.03 20.60
N ASN A 275 -21.30 -18.05 21.17
CA ASN A 275 -21.64 -19.35 20.59
C ASN A 275 -20.57 -20.15 19.82
N ILE A 276 -20.08 -21.21 20.47
CA ILE A 276 -19.71 -22.46 19.79
C ILE A 276 -20.78 -23.48 20.22
N GLN A 277 -21.64 -23.88 19.28
CA GLN A 277 -22.44 -25.09 19.41
C GLN A 277 -21.93 -26.11 18.39
N HIS A 278 -21.49 -27.24 18.96
CA HIS A 278 -21.27 -28.60 18.45
C HIS A 278 -20.42 -28.83 17.21
#